data_AF-A0A218PXD8-F1
#
_entry.id   AF-A0A218PXD8-F1
#
_cell.length_a   1.000
_cell.length_b   1.000
_cell.length_c   1.000
_cell.angle_alpha   90.00
_cell.angle_beta   90.00
_cell.angle_gamma   90.00
#
_symmetry.space_group_name_H-M   'P 1'
#
loop_
_entity.id
_entity.type
_entity.pdbx_description
1 polymer ?
#
loop_
_entity_poly.entity_id
_entity_poly.type
_entity_poly.pdbx_seq_one_letter_code
_entity_poly.pdbx_strand_id
1 'polypeptide(L)'
;MKNVKIPTSDSYQDYLIESLQDPEEAAAYIEAILEVENPETELLTSALKDVIDAQLRINHLSEQANLKWEELNQMLLKSGGAEIYSLLGLLDALGFKLEVREKS
;
A
#
# COMPACT_ATOMS: atom_id res chain seq x y z
N MET A 1 38.41 6.82 -0.84
CA MET A 1 37.12 6.19 -0.49
C MET A 1 36.03 6.98 -1.20
N LYS A 2 35.20 6.34 -2.03
CA LYS A 2 34.11 7.04 -2.72
C LYS A 2 33.05 7.40 -1.67
N ASN A 3 32.68 8.67 -1.58
CA ASN A 3 31.57 9.13 -0.75
C ASN A 3 30.28 8.49 -1.28
N VAL A 4 29.80 7.45 -0.61
CA VAL A 4 28.44 6.94 -0.82
C VAL A 4 27.52 7.93 -0.12
N LYS A 5 26.85 8.77 -0.92
CA LYS A 5 25.82 9.68 -0.43
C LYS A 5 24.62 8.80 -0.08
N ILE A 6 24.41 8.58 1.22
CA ILE A 6 23.26 7.81 1.70
C ILE A 6 22.01 8.64 1.34
N PRO A 7 21.04 8.09 0.59
CA PRO A 7 19.81 8.79 0.28
C PRO A 7 19.13 9.22 1.58
N THR A 8 18.62 10.45 1.61
CA THR A 8 17.79 10.93 2.72
C THR A 8 16.43 10.23 2.67
N SER A 9 15.72 10.20 3.80
CA SER A 9 14.34 9.68 3.86
C SER A 9 13.46 10.28 2.76
N ASP A 10 13.59 11.58 2.50
CA ASP A 10 12.84 12.28 1.45
C ASP A 10 13.16 11.73 0.06
N SER A 11 14.43 11.46 -0.25
CA SER A 11 14.82 10.91 -1.55
C SER A 11 14.40 9.46 -1.76
N TYR A 12 14.26 8.69 -0.67
CA TYR A 12 13.72 7.33 -0.74
C TYR A 12 12.21 7.36 -0.95
N GLN A 13 11.49 8.21 -0.21
CA GLN A 13 10.05 8.37 -0.36
C GLN A 13 9.69 8.84 -1.78
N ASP A 14 10.41 9.84 -2.31
CA ASP A 14 10.18 10.32 -3.67
C ASP A 14 10.40 9.21 -4.72
N TYR A 15 11.44 8.39 -4.54
CA TYR A 15 11.70 7.24 -5.40
C TYR A 15 10.57 6.19 -5.33
N LEU A 16 10.11 5.87 -4.11
CA LEU A 16 9.00 4.94 -3.90
C LEU A 16 7.72 5.44 -4.58
N ILE A 17 7.35 6.72 -4.37
CA ILE A 17 6.18 7.31 -5.00
C ILE A 17 6.33 7.35 -6.53
N GLU A 18 7.54 7.49 -7.06
CA GLU A 18 7.79 7.39 -8.49
C GLU A 18 7.60 5.96 -9.04
N SER A 19 8.08 4.93 -8.33
CA SER A 19 7.89 3.54 -8.77
C SER A 19 6.43 3.09 -8.72
N LEU A 20 5.67 3.52 -7.70
CA LEU A 20 4.26 3.16 -7.52
C LEU A 20 3.28 3.82 -8.52
N GLN A 21 3.80 4.62 -9.47
CA GLN A 21 3.00 5.09 -10.61
C GLN A 21 2.70 3.96 -11.60
N ASP A 22 3.57 2.94 -11.65
CA ASP A 22 3.33 1.72 -12.41
C ASP A 22 2.29 0.85 -11.67
N PRO A 23 1.15 0.49 -12.32
CA PRO A 23 0.12 -0.35 -11.71
C PRO A 23 0.62 -1.72 -11.24
N GLU A 24 1.59 -2.33 -11.93
CA GLU A 24 2.15 -3.62 -11.55
C GLU A 24 2.97 -3.50 -10.26
N GLU A 25 3.82 -2.47 -10.17
CA GLU A 25 4.61 -2.17 -8.95
C GLU A 25 3.70 -1.80 -7.78
N ALA A 26 2.65 -1.01 -8.02
CA ALA A 26 1.67 -0.65 -6.99
C ALA A 26 0.92 -1.88 -6.45
N ALA A 27 0.51 -2.79 -7.34
CA ALA A 27 -0.16 -4.03 -6.96
C ALA A 27 0.78 -4.93 -6.15
N ALA A 28 2.01 -5.14 -6.63
CA ALA A 28 3.03 -5.94 -5.94
C ALA A 28 3.38 -5.36 -4.56
N TYR A 29 3.47 -4.04 -4.45
CA TYR A 29 3.72 -3.35 -3.19
C TYR A 29 2.60 -3.58 -2.17
N ILE A 30 1.33 -3.43 -2.57
CA ILE A 30 0.18 -3.69 -1.68
C ILE A 30 0.16 -5.17 -1.27
N GLU A 31 0.37 -6.10 -2.21
CA GLU A 31 0.41 -7.54 -1.91
C GLU A 31 1.50 -7.86 -0.88
N ALA A 32 2.71 -7.34 -1.07
CA ALA A 32 3.81 -7.55 -0.13
C ALA A 32 3.48 -7.04 1.29
N ILE A 33 2.77 -5.93 1.41
CA ILE A 33 2.35 -5.37 2.71
C ILE A 33 1.31 -6.26 3.40
N LEU A 34 0.40 -6.87 2.64
CA LEU A 34 -0.61 -7.79 3.16
C LEU A 34 0.01 -9.13 3.61
N GLU A 35 1.16 -9.52 3.07
CA GLU A 35 1.89 -10.74 3.45
C GLU A 35 2.77 -10.58 4.71
N VAL A 36 2.96 -9.37 5.23
CA VAL A 36 3.80 -9.15 6.41
C VAL A 36 3.21 -9.84 7.63
N GLU A 37 4.01 -10.69 8.29
CA GLU A 37 3.64 -11.29 9.58
C GLU A 37 3.75 -10.26 10.71
N ASN A 38 2.73 -10.20 11.56
CA ASN A 38 2.64 -9.25 12.70
C ASN A 38 2.94 -7.79 12.30
N PRO A 39 2.21 -7.24 11.32
CA PRO A 39 2.47 -5.91 10.81
C PRO A 39 2.15 -4.85 11.87
N GLU A 40 2.87 -3.73 11.79
CA GLU A 40 2.50 -2.54 12.57
C GLU A 40 1.10 -2.06 12.15
N THR A 41 0.34 -1.56 13.12
CA THR A 41 -1.05 -1.08 12.94
C THR A 41 -1.21 -0.11 11.77
N GLU A 42 -0.20 0.72 11.52
CA GLU A 42 -0.23 1.78 10.51
C GLU A 42 0.31 1.34 9.14
N LEU A 43 0.93 0.16 9.05
CA LEU A 43 1.66 -0.27 7.85
C LEU A 43 0.77 -0.30 6.61
N LEU A 44 -0.40 -0.92 6.71
CA LEU A 44 -1.34 -1.01 5.59
C LEU A 44 -1.87 0.36 5.18
N THR A 45 -2.20 1.21 6.16
CA THR A 45 -2.70 2.57 5.90
C THR A 45 -1.64 3.42 5.18
N SER A 46 -0.39 3.35 5.64
CA SER A 46 0.73 4.06 5.02
C SER A 46 0.99 3.58 3.60
N ALA A 47 1.01 2.26 3.38
CA ALA A 47 1.24 1.70 2.06
C ALA A 47 0.14 2.07 1.05
N LEU A 48 -1.13 2.00 1.46
CA LEU A 48 -2.24 2.42 0.62
C LEU A 48 -2.17 3.92 0.33
N LYS A 49 -1.76 4.74 1.31
CA LYS A 49 -1.53 6.17 1.11
C LYS A 49 -0.43 6.43 0.08
N ASP A 50 0.68 5.69 0.12
CA ASP A 50 1.78 5.85 -0.84
C ASP A 50 1.30 5.58 -2.28
N VAL A 51 0.48 4.55 -2.48
CA VAL A 51 -0.14 4.27 -3.79
C VAL A 51 -1.11 5.38 -4.21
N ILE A 52 -1.92 5.90 -3.30
CA ILE A 52 -2.84 7.02 -3.58
C ILE A 52 -2.06 8.27 -3.98
N ASP A 53 -0.99 8.61 -3.26
CA ASP A 53 -0.14 9.77 -3.54
C ASP A 53 0.57 9.60 -4.90
N ALA A 54 1.00 8.39 -5.27
CA ALA A 54 1.56 8.09 -6.58
C ALA A 54 0.53 8.30 -7.72
N GLN A 55 -0.71 7.82 -7.54
CA GLN A 55 -1.78 8.00 -8.52
C GLN A 55 -2.22 9.48 -8.65
N LEU A 56 -2.19 10.24 -7.56
CA LEU A 56 -2.41 11.69 -7.57
C LEU A 56 -1.32 12.43 -8.35
N ARG A 57 -0.05 12.03 -8.20
CA ARG A 57 1.09 12.67 -8.89
C ARG A 57 0.99 12.63 -10.41
N ILE A 58 0.34 11.60 -10.96
CA ILE A 58 0.09 11.45 -12.39
C ILE A 58 -1.35 11.84 -12.82
N ASN A 59 -2.15 12.41 -11.93
CA ASN A 59 -3.56 12.77 -12.16
C ASN A 59 -4.44 11.61 -12.64
N HIS A 60 -4.16 10.39 -12.19
CA HIS A 60 -4.89 9.18 -12.60
C HIS A 60 -5.95 8.75 -11.56
N LEU A 61 -5.89 9.28 -10.34
CA LEU A 61 -6.87 8.97 -9.30
C LEU A 61 -8.24 9.58 -9.63
N SER A 62 -9.23 8.72 -9.86
CA SER A 62 -10.63 9.16 -10.03
C SER A 62 -11.23 9.70 -8.73
N GLU A 63 -12.20 10.61 -8.84
CA GLU A 63 -12.94 11.14 -7.69
C GLU A 63 -13.59 10.03 -6.86
N GLN A 64 -14.16 9.02 -7.53
CA GLN A 64 -14.75 7.86 -6.86
C GLN A 64 -13.70 7.06 -6.08
N ALA A 65 -12.50 6.85 -6.63
CA ALA A 65 -11.42 6.17 -5.93
C ALA A 65 -10.94 6.98 -4.72
N ASN A 66 -10.83 8.31 -4.84
CA ASN A 66 -10.47 9.17 -3.72
C ASN A 66 -11.50 9.11 -2.59
N LEU A 67 -12.80 9.16 -2.90
CA LEU A 67 -13.87 9.01 -1.91
C LEU A 67 -13.79 7.66 -1.19
N LYS A 68 -13.52 6.56 -1.93
CA LYS A 68 -13.35 5.24 -1.34
C LYS A 68 -12.12 5.13 -0.46
N TRP A 69 -11.02 5.79 -0.84
CA TRP A 69 -9.85 5.90 -0.01
C TRP A 69 -10.15 6.66 1.30
N GLU A 70 -10.85 7.80 1.25
CA GLU A 70 -11.21 8.56 2.44
C GLU A 70 -12.08 7.75 3.41
N GLU A 71 -13.10 7.05 2.90
CA GLU A 71 -13.94 6.15 3.68
C GLU A 71 -13.11 5.04 4.36
N LEU A 72 -12.26 4.35 3.58
CA LEU A 72 -11.44 3.25 4.07
C LEU A 72 -10.40 3.72 5.08
N ASN A 73 -9.70 4.83 4.81
CA ASN A 73 -8.69 5.39 5.71
C ASN A 73 -9.29 5.70 7.10
N GLN A 74 -10.51 6.25 7.16
CA GLN A 74 -11.21 6.48 8.43
C GLN A 74 -11.54 5.19 9.20
N MET A 75 -11.77 4.08 8.49
CA MET A 75 -11.95 2.77 9.13
C MET A 75 -10.63 2.22 9.63
N LEU A 76 -9.58 2.26 8.80
CA LEU A 76 -8.24 1.78 9.13
C LEU A 76 -7.62 2.54 10.31
N LEU A 77 -7.82 3.86 10.41
CA LEU A 77 -7.36 4.64 11.57
C LEU A 77 -8.01 4.23 12.89
N LYS A 78 -9.21 3.61 12.84
CA LYS A 78 -9.93 3.16 14.04
C LYS A 78 -9.61 1.71 14.39
N SER A 79 -9.60 0.82 13.39
CA SER A 79 -9.42 -0.62 13.63
C SER A 79 -7.98 -1.10 13.44
N GLY A 80 -7.10 -0.29 12.87
CA GLY A 80 -5.77 -0.71 12.47
C GLY A 80 -5.75 -1.74 11.34
N GLY A 81 -6.86 -1.91 10.62
CA GLY A 81 -7.02 -2.97 9.62
C GLY A 81 -7.26 -4.37 10.21
N ALA A 82 -7.63 -4.48 11.49
CA ALA A 82 -7.85 -5.76 12.17
C ALA A 82 -8.78 -6.72 11.40
N GLU A 83 -9.83 -6.19 10.76
CA GLU A 83 -10.76 -6.99 9.95
C GLU A 83 -10.10 -7.57 8.69
N ILE A 84 -9.19 -6.82 8.05
CA ILE A 84 -8.44 -7.27 6.87
C ILE A 84 -7.47 -8.37 7.26
N TYR A 85 -6.69 -8.17 8.32
CA TYR A 85 -5.76 -9.20 8.80
C TYR A 85 -6.48 -10.47 9.27
N SER A 86 -7.66 -10.32 9.88
CA SER A 86 -8.51 -11.47 10.24
C SER A 86 -8.99 -12.24 9.01
N LEU A 87 -9.35 -11.55 7.92
CA LEU A 87 -9.70 -12.18 6.65
C LEU A 87 -8.49 -12.92 6.05
N LEU A 88 -7.31 -12.30 6.04
CA LEU A 88 -6.09 -12.92 5.53
C LEU A 88 -5.75 -14.20 6.30
N GLY A 89 -5.82 -14.16 7.63
CA GLY A 89 -5.61 -15.34 8.47
C GLY A 89 -6.64 -16.44 8.24
N LEU A 90 -7.90 -16.08 7.96
CA LEU A 90 -8.93 -17.06 7.58
C LEU A 90 -8.63 -17.70 6.21
N LEU A 91 -8.22 -16.91 5.21
CA LEU A 91 -7.87 -17.42 3.89
C LEU A 91 -6.69 -18.40 3.98
N ASP A 92 -5.65 -18.03 4.71
CA ASP A 92 -4.48 -18.90 4.93
C ASP A 92 -4.87 -20.22 5.62
N ALA A 93 -5.69 -20.17 6.68
CA ALA A 93 -6.18 -21.36 7.37
C ALA A 93 -7.04 -22.27 6.47
N LEU A 94 -7.63 -21.73 5.40
CA LEU A 94 -8.39 -22.47 4.39
C LEU A 94 -7.53 -22.95 3.20
N GLY A 95 -6.24 -22.59 3.16
CA GLY A 95 -5.34 -22.90 2.05
C GLY A 95 -5.49 -21.97 0.84
N PHE A 96 -6.00 -20.75 1.05
CA PHE A 96 -6.15 -19.73 0.03
C PHE A 96 -5.16 -18.57 0.24
N LYS A 97 -4.80 -17.90 -0.86
CA LYS A 97 -3.99 -16.69 -0.87
C LYS A 97 -4.81 -15.54 -1.47
N LEU A 98 -4.64 -14.33 -0.94
CA LEU A 98 -5.10 -13.10 -1.58
C LEU A 98 -4.00 -12.55 -2.50
N GLU A 99 -4.36 -12.19 -3.72
CA GLU A 99 -3.46 -11.54 -4.67
C GLU A 99 -4.02 -10.20 -5.14
N VAL A 100 -3.14 -9.24 -5.37
CA VAL A 100 -3.50 -7.92 -5.92
C VAL A 100 -2.91 -7.81 -7.32
N ARG A 101 -3.77 -7.47 -8.30
CA ARG A 101 -3.37 -7.41 -9.72
C ARG A 101 -4.00 -6.19 -10.38
N GLU A 102 -3.34 -5.65 -11.40
CA GLU A 102 -3.92 -4.61 -12.25
C GLU A 102 -5.23 -5.12 -12.87
N LYS A 103 -6.22 -4.23 -12.97
CA LYS A 103 -7.49 -4.53 -13.63
C LYS A 103 -7.31 -4.42 -15.14
N SER A 104 -7.33 -5.57 -15.82
CA SER A 104 -7.35 -5.72 -17.28
C SER A 104 -8.62 -5.21 -17.94
#